data_AF-A0A961XHV8-F1
#
_entry.id   AF-A0A961XHV8-F1
#
_cell.length_a   1.000
_cell.length_b   1.000
_cell.length_c   1.000
_cell.angle_alpha   90.00
_cell.angle_beta   90.00
_cell.angle_gamma   90.00
#
_symmetry.space_group_name_H-M   'P 1'
#
loop_
_entity.id
_entity.type
_entity.pdbx_description
1 polymer ?
#
loop_
_entity_poly.entity_id
_entity_poly.type
_entity_poly.pdbx_seq_one_letter_code
_entity_poly.pdbx_strand_id
1 'polypeptide(L)'
;MSAIDRTSTPADDKAVIASAEKAVSEIASARQAVAQVIYGQEDVVERALITVLSGGHALLVGLPGLAKTKLVETLGTVLGLSEQRIQFTPDLMPADILGSEILRQDKDGSRSFHFVKGPIFTQLLMADEINRASPRT
;
A
#
# COMPACT_ATOMS: atom_id res chain seq x y z
N MET A 1 -9.78 -43.05 -6.70
CA MET A 1 -9.51 -43.09 -5.25
C MET A 1 -8.05 -42.74 -5.03
N SER A 2 -7.74 -41.46 -4.82
CA SER A 2 -6.46 -41.03 -4.26
C SER A 2 -6.82 -40.18 -3.06
N ALA A 3 -6.41 -40.63 -1.87
CA ALA A 3 -6.73 -40.03 -0.60
C ALA A 3 -6.21 -38.58 -0.57
N ILE A 4 -7.11 -37.67 -0.23
CA ILE A 4 -6.75 -36.31 0.18
C ILE A 4 -6.07 -36.49 1.54
N ASP A 5 -4.76 -36.33 1.55
CA ASP A 5 -3.96 -36.34 2.76
C ASP A 5 -4.41 -35.16 3.65
N ARG A 6 -5.17 -35.48 4.70
CA ARG A 6 -5.69 -34.56 5.72
C ARG A 6 -4.81 -34.57 6.98
N THR A 7 -3.51 -34.77 6.86
CA THR A 7 -2.60 -34.53 7.99
C THR A 7 -2.05 -33.11 7.94
N SER A 8 -2.91 -32.11 8.17
CA SER A 8 -2.41 -30.89 8.78
C SER A 8 -2.01 -31.24 10.21
N THR A 9 -0.72 -31.37 10.48
CA THR A 9 -0.17 -31.34 11.84
C THR A 9 -0.85 -30.20 12.59
N PRO A 10 -1.44 -30.40 13.78
CA PRO A 10 -1.98 -29.29 14.54
C PRO A 10 -0.81 -28.35 14.81
N ALA A 11 -0.79 -27.19 14.15
CA ALA A 11 0.01 -26.08 14.63
C ALA A 11 -0.34 -25.95 16.12
N ASP A 12 0.66 -25.97 17.01
CA ASP A 12 0.46 -25.91 18.46
C ASP A 12 -0.60 -24.84 18.78
N ASP A 13 -1.80 -25.26 19.19
CA ASP A 13 -2.96 -24.37 19.35
C ASP A 13 -2.62 -23.20 20.28
N LYS A 14 -1.73 -23.44 21.25
CA LYS A 14 -1.21 -22.40 22.14
C LYS A 14 -0.37 -21.36 21.41
N ALA A 15 0.46 -21.78 20.46
CA ALA A 15 1.26 -20.88 19.64
C ALA A 15 0.38 -20.04 18.69
N VAL A 16 -0.68 -20.64 18.14
CA VAL A 16 -1.65 -19.92 17.29
C VAL A 16 -2.39 -18.85 18.10
N ILE A 17 -2.88 -19.21 19.30
CA ILE A 17 -3.56 -18.26 20.20
C ILE A 17 -2.61 -17.12 20.58
N ALA A 18 -1.38 -17.43 21.00
CA ALA A 18 -0.41 -16.41 21.37
C ALA A 18 -0.06 -15.45 20.21
N SER A 19 0.06 -15.98 18.99
CA SER A 19 0.28 -15.15 17.80
C SER A 19 -0.92 -14.26 17.49
N ALA A 20 -2.14 -14.77 17.65
CA ALA A 20 -3.36 -14.00 17.43
C ALA A 20 -3.51 -12.87 18.46
N GLU A 21 -3.29 -13.14 19.75
CA GLU A 21 -3.31 -12.13 20.80
C GLU A 21 -2.26 -11.03 20.55
N LYS A 22 -1.05 -11.42 20.15
CA LYS A 22 0.00 -10.48 19.79
C LYS A 22 -0.41 -9.59 18.61
N ALA A 23 -0.93 -10.18 17.54
CA ALA A 23 -1.38 -9.43 16.37
C ALA A 23 -2.51 -8.45 16.71
N VAL A 24 -3.49 -8.86 17.52
CA VAL A 24 -4.58 -7.99 17.99
C VAL A 24 -4.02 -6.81 18.79
N SER A 25 -3.05 -7.04 19.67
CA SER A 25 -2.40 -5.97 20.43
C SER A 25 -1.64 -5.00 19.52
N GLU A 26 -0.87 -5.50 18.55
CA GLU A 26 -0.12 -4.65 17.62
C GLU A 26 -1.05 -3.81 16.74
N ILE A 27 -2.14 -4.39 16.24
CA ILE A 27 -3.17 -3.67 15.46
C ILE A 27 -3.83 -2.57 16.31
N ALA A 28 -4.14 -2.85 17.57
CA ALA A 28 -4.70 -1.86 18.48
C ALA A 28 -3.73 -0.69 18.72
N SER A 29 -2.44 -0.98 18.90
CA SER A 29 -1.40 0.04 19.03
C SER A 29 -1.24 0.88 17.75
N ALA A 30 -1.26 0.25 16.57
CA ALA A 30 -1.20 0.95 15.29
C ALA A 30 -2.40 1.89 15.11
N ARG A 31 -3.62 1.41 15.41
CA ARG A 31 -4.84 2.24 15.37
C ARG A 31 -4.73 3.46 16.29
N GLN A 32 -4.23 3.27 17.51
CA GLN A 32 -4.06 4.37 18.44
C GLN A 32 -3.01 5.38 17.96
N ALA A 33 -1.89 4.93 17.40
CA ALA A 33 -0.86 5.81 16.84
C ALA A 33 -1.39 6.65 15.67
N VAL A 34 -2.18 6.07 14.76
CA VAL A 34 -2.81 6.82 13.67
C VAL A 34 -3.83 7.83 14.20
N ALA A 35 -4.63 7.45 15.19
CA ALA A 35 -5.64 8.32 15.80
C ALA A 35 -5.05 9.53 16.55
N GLN A 36 -3.76 9.51 16.92
CA GLN A 36 -3.09 10.69 17.49
C GLN A 36 -2.84 11.79 16.46
N VAL A 37 -2.81 11.46 15.16
CA VAL A 37 -2.59 12.42 14.06
C VAL A 37 -3.90 12.74 13.34
N ILE A 38 -4.79 11.75 13.21
CA ILE A 38 -6.05 11.87 12.48
C ILE A 38 -7.21 12.02 13.49
N TYR A 39 -7.63 13.25 13.72
CA TYR A 39 -8.67 13.58 14.71
C TYR A 39 -10.09 13.42 14.14
N GLY A 40 -10.98 12.82 14.93
CA GLY A 40 -12.43 12.75 14.66
C GLY A 40 -12.83 11.90 13.44
N GLN A 41 -11.97 10.96 13.03
CA GLN A 41 -12.24 10.05 11.91
C GLN A 41 -11.92 8.59 12.28
N GLU A 42 -12.38 8.11 13.45
CA GLU A 42 -12.05 6.75 13.92
C GLU A 42 -12.47 5.66 12.91
N ASP A 43 -13.67 5.77 12.35
CA ASP A 43 -14.19 4.82 11.36
C ASP A 43 -13.33 4.77 10.08
N VAL A 44 -12.80 5.92 9.65
CA VAL A 44 -11.95 6.00 8.45
C VAL A 44 -10.60 5.33 8.72
N VAL A 45 -10.01 5.60 9.89
CA VAL A 45 -8.75 4.97 10.32
C VAL A 45 -8.92 3.46 10.40
N GLU A 46 -10.00 2.98 11.00
CA GLU A 46 -10.29 1.56 11.15
C GLU A 46 -10.47 0.87 9.79
N ARG A 47 -11.28 1.44 8.89
CA ARG A 47 -11.47 0.90 7.53
C ARG A 47 -10.19 0.93 6.71
N ALA A 48 -9.36 1.96 6.86
CA ALA A 48 -8.08 2.04 6.16
C ALA A 48 -7.11 0.95 6.63
N LEU A 49 -7.02 0.70 7.95
CA LEU A 49 -6.23 -0.40 8.51
C LEU A 49 -6.74 -1.76 8.01
N ILE A 50 -8.05 -2.01 8.06
CA ILE A 50 -8.65 -3.24 7.52
C ILE A 50 -8.30 -3.42 6.05
N THR A 51 -8.37 -2.35 5.26
CA THR A 51 -8.03 -2.39 3.83
C THR A 51 -6.58 -2.81 3.61
N VAL A 52 -5.63 -2.19 4.32
CA VAL A 52 -4.20 -2.52 4.17
C VAL A 52 -3.92 -3.96 4.62
N LEU A 53 -4.43 -4.36 5.77
CA LEU A 53 -4.18 -5.69 6.34
C LEU A 53 -4.84 -6.83 5.54
N SER A 54 -5.93 -6.54 4.83
CA SER A 54 -6.58 -7.49 3.91
C SER A 54 -5.97 -7.50 2.50
N GLY A 55 -4.99 -6.65 2.22
CA GLY A 55 -4.40 -6.50 0.88
C GLY A 55 -5.35 -5.87 -0.14
N GLY A 56 -6.35 -5.12 0.33
CA GLY A 56 -7.34 -4.45 -0.51
C GLY A 56 -6.92 -3.07 -0.98
N HIS A 57 -7.85 -2.39 -1.68
CA HIS A 57 -7.71 -1.00 -2.10
C HIS A 57 -8.90 -0.18 -1.60
N ALA A 58 -8.65 1.06 -1.16
CA ALA A 58 -9.68 1.97 -0.69
C ALA A 58 -9.76 3.22 -1.56
N LEU A 59 -10.98 3.69 -1.77
CA LEU A 59 -11.26 4.98 -2.40
C LEU A 59 -11.64 6.00 -1.32
N LEU A 60 -10.79 7.01 -1.12
CA LEU A 60 -11.03 8.08 -0.16
C LEU A 60 -11.73 9.27 -0.83
N VAL A 61 -13.04 9.38 -0.63
CA VAL A 61 -13.87 10.48 -1.15
C VAL A 61 -14.11 11.50 -0.05
N GLY A 62 -13.90 12.78 -0.35
CA GLY A 62 -14.14 13.87 0.61
C GLY A 62 -13.65 15.20 0.06
N LEU A 63 -14.03 16.29 0.74
CA LEU A 63 -13.58 17.63 0.39
C LEU A 63 -12.04 17.78 0.53
N PRO A 64 -11.44 18.76 -0.16
CA PRO A 64 -10.06 19.15 0.09
C PRO A 64 -9.82 19.51 1.57
N GLY A 65 -8.65 19.18 2.10
CA GLY A 65 -8.27 19.52 3.47
C GLY A 65 -8.73 18.53 4.56
N LEU A 66 -9.44 17.44 4.22
CA LEU A 66 -9.88 16.42 5.19
C LEU A 66 -8.80 15.39 5.56
N ALA A 67 -7.53 15.80 5.59
CA ALA A 67 -6.39 14.98 6.01
C ALA A 67 -6.21 13.65 5.23
N LYS A 68 -6.78 13.50 4.02
CA LYS A 68 -6.64 12.27 3.20
C LYS A 68 -5.18 11.90 2.93
N THR A 69 -4.38 12.88 2.50
CA THR A 69 -2.93 12.71 2.30
C THR A 69 -2.25 12.33 3.60
N LYS A 70 -2.57 13.04 4.68
CA LYS A 70 -1.96 12.83 6.00
C LYS A 70 -2.28 11.44 6.56
N LEU A 71 -3.49 10.93 6.33
CA LEU A 71 -3.90 9.59 6.72
C LEU A 71 -3.00 8.54 6.07
N VAL A 72 -2.77 8.63 4.75
CA VAL A 72 -1.94 7.65 4.03
C VAL A 72 -0.48 7.71 4.49
N GLU A 73 0.11 8.91 4.59
CA GLU A 73 1.47 9.10 5.12
C GLU A 73 1.63 8.56 6.56
N THR A 74 0.62 8.79 7.40
CA THR A 74 0.64 8.32 8.78
C THR A 74 0.54 6.80 8.83
N LEU A 75 -0.30 6.18 7.98
CA LEU A 75 -0.39 4.73 7.88
C LEU A 75 0.92 4.11 7.42
N GLY A 76 1.57 4.65 6.38
CA GLY A 76 2.86 4.13 5.92
C GLY A 76 3.94 4.27 6.98
N THR A 77 3.98 5.40 7.71
CA THR A 77 4.90 5.59 8.84
C THR A 77 4.65 4.61 9.98
N VAL A 78 3.41 4.50 10.45
CA VAL A 78 3.05 3.65 11.61
C VAL A 78 3.24 2.17 11.31
N LEU A 79 2.93 1.75 10.09
CA LEU A 79 3.06 0.35 9.65
C LEU A 79 4.46 0.01 9.11
N GLY A 80 5.35 0.99 8.97
CA GLY A 80 6.70 0.81 8.43
C GLY A 80 6.70 0.39 6.95
N LEU A 81 5.73 0.87 6.17
CA LEU A 81 5.60 0.55 4.75
C LEU A 81 6.40 1.54 3.90
N SER A 82 7.06 1.03 2.86
CA SER A 82 7.47 1.90 1.76
C SER A 82 6.23 2.50 1.11
N GLU A 83 6.21 3.82 0.98
CA GLU A 83 5.09 4.55 0.42
C GLU A 83 5.53 5.42 -0.76
N GLN A 84 4.62 5.59 -1.73
CA GLN A 84 4.78 6.51 -2.84
C GLN A 84 3.48 7.26 -3.07
N ARG A 85 3.57 8.43 -3.72
CA ARG A 85 2.42 9.23 -4.10
C ARG A 85 2.48 9.53 -5.60
N ILE A 86 1.37 9.31 -6.28
CA ILE A 86 1.15 9.72 -7.67
C ILE A 86 0.03 10.74 -7.68
N GLN A 87 0.32 11.91 -8.23
CA GLN A 87 -0.69 12.92 -8.52
C GLN A 87 -1.26 12.66 -9.90
N PHE A 88 -2.55 12.36 -10.00
CA PHE A 88 -3.19 12.15 -11.28
C PHE A 88 -3.44 13.50 -11.97
N THR A 89 -3.02 13.59 -13.22
CA THR A 89 -3.20 14.74 -14.11
C THR A 89 -3.67 14.25 -15.49
N PRO A 90 -4.29 15.10 -16.33
CA PRO A 90 -4.75 14.70 -17.67
C PRO A 90 -3.62 14.19 -18.58
N ASP A 91 -2.39 14.62 -18.31
CA ASP A 91 -1.18 14.33 -19.10
C ASP A 91 -0.39 13.14 -18.55
N LEU A 92 -0.78 12.58 -17.40
CA LEU A 92 -0.09 11.44 -16.79
C LEU A 92 -0.11 10.24 -17.76
N MET A 93 1.07 9.72 -18.08
CA MET A 93 1.23 8.58 -18.99
C MET A 93 1.37 7.28 -18.18
N PRO A 94 0.95 6.11 -18.73
CA PRO A 94 1.17 4.83 -18.06
C PRO A 94 2.63 4.55 -17.71
N ALA A 95 3.57 5.01 -18.54
CA ALA A 95 5.00 4.91 -18.28
C ALA A 95 5.47 5.71 -17.05
N ASP A 96 4.75 6.76 -16.66
CA ASP A 96 5.06 7.53 -15.44
C ASP A 96 4.65 6.76 -14.16
N ILE A 97 3.76 5.78 -14.29
CA ILE A 97 3.26 4.93 -13.18
C ILE A 97 4.05 3.63 -13.10
N LEU A 98 4.14 2.94 -14.24
CA LEU A 98 4.81 1.64 -14.36
C LEU A 98 6.33 1.80 -14.45
N GLY A 99 6.83 2.88 -15.05
CA GLY A 99 8.23 3.02 -15.40
C GLY A 99 8.50 2.78 -16.88
N SER A 100 9.76 2.91 -17.27
CA SER A 100 10.18 2.89 -18.68
C SER A 100 11.57 2.26 -18.86
N GLU A 101 11.84 1.78 -20.06
CA GLU A 101 13.19 1.37 -20.47
C GLU A 101 13.99 2.59 -20.92
N ILE A 102 15.15 2.80 -20.30
CA ILE A 102 16.10 3.84 -20.67
C ILE A 102 17.31 3.21 -21.35
N LEU A 103 17.78 3.83 -22.44
CA LEU A 103 19.06 3.47 -23.03
C LEU A 103 20.18 4.09 -22.19
N ARG A 104 21.00 3.26 -21.56
CA ARG A 104 22.25 3.71 -20.94
C ARG A 104 23.42 3.44 -21.87
N GLN A 105 24.38 4.34 -21.80
CA GLN A 105 25.68 4.16 -22.42
C GLN A 105 26.71 3.97 -21.32
N ASP A 106 27.36 2.83 -21.31
CA ASP A 106 28.41 2.53 -20.34
C ASP A 106 29.72 3.23 -20.72
N LYS A 107 30.66 3.30 -19.77
CA LYS A 107 31.93 4.02 -19.93
C LYS A 107 32.81 3.47 -21.06
N ASP A 108 32.57 2.23 -21.47
CA ASP A 108 33.22 1.53 -22.58
C ASP A 108 32.57 1.79 -23.95
N GLY A 109 31.49 2.58 -23.99
CA GLY A 109 30.76 2.93 -25.21
C GLY A 109 29.66 1.94 -25.59
N SER A 110 29.48 0.83 -24.85
CA SER A 110 28.38 -0.10 -25.08
C SER A 110 27.02 0.53 -24.72
N ARG A 111 25.96 0.08 -25.39
CA ARG A 111 24.59 0.57 -25.21
C ARG A 111 23.70 -0.56 -24.70
N SER A 112 22.97 -0.32 -23.63
CA SER A 112 22.10 -1.30 -22.98
C SER A 112 20.78 -0.65 -22.56
N PHE A 113 19.68 -1.38 -22.68
CA PHE A 113 18.38 -0.95 -22.17
C PHE A 113 18.25 -1.38 -20.70
N HIS A 114 17.88 -0.44 -19.84
CA HIS A 114 17.63 -0.68 -18.42
C HIS A 114 16.21 -0.25 -18.06
N PHE A 115 15.45 -1.14 -17.43
CA PHE A 115 14.14 -0.79 -16.90
C PHE A 115 14.27 0.02 -15.61
N VAL A 116 13.66 1.19 -15.57
CA VAL A 116 13.52 2.02 -14.38
C VAL A 116 12.10 1.85 -13.86
N LYS A 117 11.98 1.31 -12.64
CA LYS A 117 10.68 1.10 -11.97
C LYS A 117 10.00 2.44 -11.70
N GLY A 118 8.72 2.52 -12.04
CA GLY A 118 7.86 3.64 -11.65
C GLY A 118 7.41 3.58 -10.18
N PRO A 119 6.68 4.61 -9.72
CA PRO A 119 6.24 4.76 -8.33
C PRO A 119 5.23 3.70 -7.85
N ILE A 120 4.60 2.95 -8.76
CA ILE A 120 3.68 1.85 -8.39
C ILE A 120 4.37 0.73 -7.61
N PHE A 121 5.70 0.59 -7.74
CA PHE A 121 6.49 -0.44 -7.07
C PHE A 121 6.79 -0.06 -5.62
N THR A 122 5.74 -0.06 -4.80
CA THR A 122 5.76 0.30 -3.38
C THR A 122 4.80 -0.57 -2.57
N GLN A 123 4.85 -0.52 -1.23
CA GLN A 123 3.91 -1.28 -0.38
C GLN A 123 2.61 -0.51 -0.12
N LEU A 124 2.66 0.83 -0.13
CA LEU A 124 1.50 1.69 0.02
C LEU A 124 1.52 2.82 -1.01
N LEU A 125 0.57 2.83 -1.94
CA LEU A 125 0.48 3.87 -2.97
C LEU A 125 -0.69 4.81 -2.71
N MET A 126 -0.43 6.11 -2.66
CA MET A 126 -1.46 7.13 -2.75
C MET A 126 -1.64 7.57 -4.21
N ALA A 127 -2.80 7.25 -4.80
CA ALA A 127 -3.23 7.78 -6.10
C ALA A 127 -4.15 9.00 -5.88
N ASP A 128 -3.58 10.20 -5.85
CA ASP A 128 -4.31 11.42 -5.55
C ASP A 128 -5.01 11.99 -6.79
N GLU A 129 -6.21 12.54 -6.59
CA GLU A 129 -7.08 13.11 -7.62
C GLU A 129 -7.27 12.19 -8.85
N ILE A 130 -7.47 10.89 -8.63
CA ILE A 130 -7.61 9.86 -9.67
C ILE A 130 -8.63 10.20 -10.77
N ASN A 131 -9.65 10.99 -10.42
CA ASN A 131 -10.68 11.49 -11.32
C ASN A 131 -10.17 12.53 -12.36
N ARG A 132 -8.93 13.01 -12.27
CA ARG A 132 -8.31 13.94 -13.22
C ARG A 132 -7.59 13.24 -14.38
N ALA A 133 -7.34 11.93 -14.31
CA ALA A 133 -6.73 11.22 -15.41
C ALA A 133 -7.72 11.03 -16.57
N SER A 134 -7.21 11.21 -17.79
CA SER A 134 -7.93 10.84 -19.00
C SER A 134 -7.89 9.32 -19.17
N PRO A 135 -8.97 8.67 -19.64
CA PRO A 135 -8.93 7.25 -19.98
C PRO A 135 -7.87 7.02 -21.06
N ARG A 136 -6.86 6.19 -20.77
CA ARG A 136 -5.88 5.73 -21.75
C ARG A 136 -5.89 4.21 -21.75
N THR A 137 -5.91 3.64 -22.96
CA THR A 137 -5.86 2.19 -23.21
C THR A 137 -4.43 1.76 -23.52
#